data_AF-A0A915M057-F1
#
_entry.id   AF-A0A915M057-F1
#
_cell.length_a   1.000
_cell.length_b   1.000
_cell.length_c   1.000
_cell.angle_alpha   90.00
_cell.angle_beta   90.00
_cell.angle_gamma   90.00
#
_symmetry.space_group_name_H-M   'P 1'
#
loop_
_entity.id
_entity.type
_entity.pdbx_description
1 polymer ?
#
loop_
_entity_poly.entity_id
_entity_poly.type
_entity_poly.pdbx_seq_one_letter_code
_entity_poly.pdbx_strand_id
1 'polypeptide(L)'
;MSSDSEIDVVSVREEEPKKIYRKRKSYSLNKKLEVIEYAKKNSKMAAAKRYGIDRRCIIDWFKQEEKLKSEAGLSKRLRGGGRHMKYSQLDEELAIWVREKRSEKHRVSRRLIQQQALKFFVPTEEEPDFKASIGWLQKFMKRHNFRVRVPTTVCQKEPEQYVNVLVNFVMFISQLREKKKF
;
A
#
# COMPACT_ATOMS: atom_id res chain seq x y z
N MET A 1 -10.70 81.30 4.79
CA MET A 1 -11.36 80.83 3.55
C MET A 1 -10.27 80.47 2.57
N SER A 2 -10.50 79.43 1.79
CA SER A 2 -9.62 78.82 0.76
C SER A 2 -8.58 77.84 1.31
N SER A 3 -8.47 76.62 0.82
CA SER A 3 -9.37 75.77 0.02
C SER A 3 -8.69 74.41 -0.01
N ASP A 4 -9.48 73.35 0.15
CA ASP A 4 -9.08 71.97 -0.04
C ASP A 4 -8.44 71.74 -1.41
N SER A 5 -7.36 70.96 -1.42
CA SER A 5 -7.06 70.08 -2.55
C SER A 5 -6.42 68.82 -1.98
N GLU A 6 -7.26 67.95 -1.44
CA GLU A 6 -6.94 66.53 -1.25
C GLU A 6 -6.64 65.94 -2.63
N ILE A 7 -5.37 65.59 -2.84
CA ILE A 7 -4.92 64.79 -3.98
C ILE A 7 -5.17 63.34 -3.56
N ASP A 8 -6.21 62.73 -4.12
CA ASP A 8 -6.44 61.29 -4.02
C ASP A 8 -5.28 60.55 -4.68
N VAL A 9 -4.30 60.15 -3.87
CA VAL A 9 -3.22 59.26 -4.29
C VAL A 9 -3.85 57.88 -4.51
N VAL A 10 -4.27 57.63 -5.75
CA VAL A 10 -4.69 56.31 -6.21
C VAL A 10 -3.52 55.35 -5.95
N SER A 11 -3.69 54.51 -4.93
CA SER A 11 -2.75 53.45 -4.56
C SER A 11 -2.71 52.42 -5.70
N VAL A 12 -1.78 52.61 -6.62
CA VAL A 12 -1.40 51.59 -7.61
C VAL A 12 -0.74 50.47 -6.81
N ARG A 13 -1.50 49.41 -6.54
CA ARG A 13 -0.96 48.17 -5.98
C ARG A 13 -0.05 47.54 -7.03
N GLU A 14 1.26 47.74 -6.87
CA GLU A 14 2.26 47.03 -7.66
C GLU A 14 2.15 45.53 -7.39
N GLU A 15 1.68 44.75 -8.37
CA GLU A 15 1.68 43.30 -8.28
C GLU A 15 3.11 42.78 -8.42
N GLU A 16 3.66 42.23 -7.34
CA GLU A 16 5.00 41.65 -7.39
C GLU A 16 5.08 40.47 -8.39
N PRO A 17 6.20 40.34 -9.13
CA PRO A 17 6.35 39.34 -10.16
C PRO A 17 6.30 37.91 -9.57
N LYS A 18 5.39 37.09 -10.08
CA LYS A 18 5.24 35.68 -9.69
C LYS A 18 6.55 34.91 -9.88
N LYS A 19 7.13 34.41 -8.79
CA LYS A 19 8.34 33.55 -8.82
C LYS A 19 8.11 32.33 -9.72
N ILE A 20 8.88 32.23 -10.80
CA ILE A 20 8.82 31.10 -11.74
C ILE A 20 9.63 29.93 -11.17
N TYR A 21 8.96 28.93 -10.61
CA TYR A 21 9.59 27.71 -10.15
C TYR A 21 9.75 26.70 -11.30
N ARG A 22 10.96 26.16 -11.47
CA ARG A 22 11.19 25.04 -12.41
C ARG A 22 10.38 23.82 -11.98
N LYS A 23 9.51 23.33 -12.87
CA LYS A 23 8.73 22.11 -12.63
C LYS A 23 9.66 20.89 -12.51
N ARG A 24 9.46 20.08 -11.47
CA ARG A 24 10.19 18.82 -11.28
C ARG A 24 9.81 17.83 -12.39
N LYS A 25 10.80 17.23 -13.04
CA LYS A 25 10.60 16.17 -14.06
C LYS A 25 10.68 14.79 -13.42
N SER A 26 9.80 13.87 -13.84
CA SER A 26 9.85 12.45 -13.44
C SER A 26 10.17 11.58 -14.64
N TYR A 27 11.08 10.60 -14.47
CA TYR A 27 11.49 9.68 -15.54
C TYR A 27 11.19 8.24 -15.13
N SER A 28 10.72 7.42 -16.07
CA SER A 28 10.51 5.98 -15.87
C SER A 28 11.86 5.23 -15.79
N LEU A 29 11.87 4.05 -15.18
CA LEU A 29 13.08 3.22 -15.08
C LEU A 29 13.67 2.91 -16.46
N ASN A 30 12.82 2.53 -17.42
CA ASN A 30 13.24 2.24 -18.80
C ASN A 30 13.89 3.47 -19.46
N LYS A 31 13.33 4.67 -19.25
CA LYS A 31 13.93 5.89 -19.80
C LYS A 31 15.30 6.18 -19.18
N LYS A 32 15.47 5.93 -17.89
CA LYS A 32 16.78 6.08 -17.24
C LYS A 32 17.81 5.11 -17.82
N LEU A 33 17.43 3.85 -18.07
CA LEU A 33 18.31 2.85 -18.68
C LEU A 33 18.69 3.20 -20.12
N GLU A 34 17.74 3.65 -20.94
CA GLU A 34 17.99 4.15 -22.30
C GLU A 34 19.04 5.27 -22.30
N VAL A 35 18.93 6.20 -21.35
CA VAL A 35 19.88 7.31 -21.19
C VAL A 35 21.25 6.80 -20.74
N ILE A 36 21.30 5.82 -19.84
CA ILE A 36 22.56 5.18 -19.39
C ILE A 36 23.25 4.48 -20.55
N GLU A 37 22.53 3.67 -21.34
CA GLU A 37 23.07 2.96 -22.50
C GLU A 37 23.66 3.93 -23.54
N TYR A 38 22.93 5.01 -23.82
CA TYR A 38 23.44 6.05 -24.71
C TYR A 38 24.70 6.73 -24.14
N ALA A 39 24.71 7.03 -22.84
CA ALA A 39 25.85 7.65 -22.17
C ALA A 39 27.08 6.72 -22.11
N LYS A 40 26.89 5.40 -22.07
CA LYS A 40 27.97 4.39 -22.14
C LYS A 40 28.61 4.34 -23.53
N LYS A 41 27.82 4.49 -24.59
CA LYS A 41 28.31 4.50 -25.99
C LYS A 41 28.94 5.84 -26.39
N ASN A 42 28.54 6.93 -25.74
CA ASN A 42 29.00 8.27 -26.06
C ASN A 42 29.70 8.87 -24.83
N SER A 43 29.08 9.88 -24.21
CA SER A 43 29.52 10.46 -22.95
C SER A 43 28.32 10.94 -22.14
N LYS A 44 28.51 11.10 -20.82
CA LYS A 44 27.48 11.65 -19.92
C LYS A 44 27.04 13.06 -20.33
N MET A 45 27.97 13.86 -20.85
CA MET A 45 27.68 15.21 -21.36
C MET A 45 26.86 15.17 -22.66
N ALA A 46 27.22 14.28 -23.58
CA ALA A 46 26.44 14.07 -24.80
C ALA A 46 25.01 13.59 -24.50
N ALA A 47 24.85 12.72 -23.51
CA ALA A 47 23.54 12.27 -23.05
C ALA A 47 22.71 13.41 -22.42
N ALA A 48 23.34 14.24 -21.58
CA ALA A 48 22.68 15.40 -20.98
C ALA A 48 22.14 16.37 -22.06
N LYS A 49 22.96 16.67 -23.07
CA LYS A 49 22.57 17.53 -24.20
C LYS A 49 21.46 16.90 -25.04
N ARG A 50 21.58 15.61 -25.41
CA ARG A 50 20.61 14.92 -26.27
C ARG A 50 19.23 14.82 -25.63
N TYR A 51 19.16 14.48 -24.34
CA TYR A 51 17.89 14.24 -23.66
C TYR A 51 17.36 15.46 -22.88
N GLY A 52 18.11 16.56 -22.80
CA GLY A 52 17.73 17.73 -22.01
C GLY A 52 17.60 17.42 -20.51
N ILE A 53 18.46 16.51 -20.02
CA ILE A 53 18.50 16.03 -18.65
C ILE A 53 19.77 16.56 -18.00
N ASP A 54 19.67 17.03 -16.77
CA ASP A 54 20.85 17.48 -16.03
C ASP A 54 21.86 16.33 -15.88
N ARG A 55 23.13 16.63 -16.16
CA ARG A 55 24.25 15.68 -16.03
C ARG A 55 24.28 15.06 -14.63
N ARG A 56 23.89 15.82 -13.60
CA ARG A 56 23.84 15.27 -12.23
C ARG A 56 22.85 14.12 -12.09
N CYS A 57 21.66 14.24 -12.69
CA CYS A 57 20.67 13.16 -12.70
C CYS A 57 21.23 11.91 -13.38
N ILE A 58 21.93 12.07 -14.50
CA ILE A 58 22.55 10.95 -15.22
C ILE A 58 23.62 10.28 -14.35
N ILE A 59 24.49 11.05 -13.69
CA ILE A 59 25.49 10.51 -12.75
C ILE A 59 24.82 9.70 -11.64
N ASP A 60 23.75 10.22 -11.04
CA ASP A 60 23.04 9.52 -9.96
C ASP A 60 22.34 8.24 -10.47
N TRP A 61 21.84 8.23 -11.70
CA TRP A 61 21.29 7.00 -12.31
C TRP A 61 22.36 5.95 -12.59
N PHE A 62 23.57 6.35 -12.98
CA PHE A 62 24.70 5.42 -13.11
C PHE A 62 25.05 4.76 -11.78
N LYS A 63 25.04 5.49 -10.66
CA LYS A 63 25.26 4.91 -9.31
C LYS A 63 24.20 3.88 -8.93
N GLN A 64 23.01 3.98 -9.51
CA GLN A 64 21.88 3.10 -9.24
C GLN A 64 21.63 2.10 -10.38
N GLU A 65 22.55 1.97 -11.35
CA GLU A 65 22.31 1.22 -12.59
C GLU A 65 21.86 -0.22 -12.33
N GLU A 66 22.51 -0.94 -11.41
CA GLU A 66 22.16 -2.33 -11.09
C GLU A 66 20.73 -2.44 -10.55
N LYS A 67 20.33 -1.54 -9.65
CA LYS A 67 18.97 -1.47 -9.11
C LYS A 67 17.95 -1.09 -10.19
N LEU A 68 18.33 -0.22 -11.12
CA LEU A 68 17.47 0.15 -12.24
C LEU A 68 17.24 -1.03 -13.18
N LYS A 69 18.26 -1.86 -13.44
CA LYS A 69 18.15 -3.05 -14.29
C LYS A 69 17.30 -4.15 -13.68
N SER A 70 17.49 -4.42 -12.39
CA SER A 70 16.72 -5.47 -11.70
C SER A 70 15.23 -5.17 -11.62
N GLU A 71 14.85 -3.89 -11.58
CA GLU A 71 13.45 -3.47 -11.43
C GLU A 71 12.81 -2.91 -12.71
N ALA A 72 13.56 -2.83 -13.81
CA ALA A 72 13.05 -2.39 -15.10
C ALA A 72 11.94 -3.32 -15.61
N GLY A 73 10.90 -2.73 -16.21
CA GLY A 73 9.72 -3.47 -16.69
C GLY A 73 8.72 -3.89 -15.61
N LEU A 74 9.14 -4.00 -14.34
CA LEU A 74 8.24 -4.35 -13.22
C LEU A 74 7.44 -3.14 -12.70
N SER A 75 8.03 -1.95 -12.76
CA SER A 75 7.45 -0.72 -12.20
C SER A 75 7.96 0.54 -12.88
N LYS A 76 7.17 1.62 -12.80
CA LYS A 76 7.60 2.96 -13.25
C LYS A 76 8.67 3.56 -12.33
N ARG A 77 8.73 3.15 -11.06
CA ARG A 77 9.63 3.68 -10.02
C ARG A 77 10.33 2.55 -9.30
N LEU A 78 11.52 2.84 -8.77
CA LEU A 78 12.20 1.92 -7.87
C LEU A 78 11.31 1.61 -6.66
N ARG A 79 11.39 0.39 -6.16
CA ARG A 79 10.70 -0.04 -4.95
C ARG A 79 11.12 0.86 -3.79
N GLY A 80 10.15 1.38 -3.06
CA GLY A 80 10.40 2.38 -2.00
C GLY A 80 10.60 3.81 -2.50
N GLY A 81 10.67 4.08 -3.81
CA GLY A 81 10.77 5.44 -4.38
C GLY A 81 9.48 6.27 -4.31
N GLY A 82 8.55 5.89 -3.43
CA GLY A 82 7.30 6.58 -3.16
C GLY A 82 7.26 7.14 -1.75
N ARG A 83 6.09 7.61 -1.31
CA ARG A 83 5.91 8.00 0.09
C ARG A 83 6.07 6.77 0.97
N HIS A 84 6.98 6.84 1.94
CA HIS A 84 7.16 5.80 2.94
C HIS A 84 5.87 5.62 3.77
N MET A 85 5.66 4.39 4.23
CA MET A 85 4.52 4.10 5.08
C MET A 85 4.78 4.65 6.48
N LYS A 86 3.84 5.45 7.00
CA LYS A 86 3.95 6.01 8.35
C LYS A 86 3.98 4.92 9.42
N TYR A 87 3.06 3.96 9.33
CA TYR A 87 2.85 2.92 10.34
C TYR A 87 3.39 1.56 9.87
N SER A 88 4.65 1.47 9.44
CA SER A 88 5.17 0.23 8.84
C SER A 88 5.08 -0.97 9.81
N GLN A 89 5.47 -0.77 11.07
CA GLN A 89 5.44 -1.82 12.09
C GLN A 89 4.01 -2.30 12.39
N LEU A 90 3.09 -1.37 12.66
CA LEU A 90 1.67 -1.69 12.86
C LEU A 90 1.08 -2.41 11.64
N ASP A 91 1.44 -1.99 10.43
CA ASP A 91 0.98 -2.62 9.18
C ASP A 91 1.42 -4.09 9.07
N GLU A 92 2.65 -4.39 9.48
CA GLU A 92 3.22 -5.74 9.48
C GLU A 92 2.61 -6.62 10.57
N GLU A 93 2.56 -6.14 11.81
CA GLU A 93 1.95 -6.84 12.95
C GLU A 93 0.48 -7.19 12.69
N LEU A 94 -0.27 -6.22 12.16
CA LEU A 94 -1.67 -6.45 11.80
C LEU A 94 -1.81 -7.46 10.65
N ALA A 95 -0.89 -7.45 9.69
CA ALA A 95 -0.92 -8.42 8.59
C ALA A 95 -0.62 -9.84 9.07
N ILE A 96 0.30 -10.02 10.03
CA ILE A 96 0.55 -11.31 10.69
C ILE A 96 -0.73 -11.81 11.36
N TRP A 97 -1.34 -10.98 12.20
CA TRP A 97 -2.59 -11.31 12.89
C TRP A 97 -3.72 -11.70 11.93
N VAL A 98 -3.88 -11.00 10.79
CA VAL A 98 -4.89 -11.37 9.78
C VAL A 98 -4.60 -12.74 9.17
N ARG A 99 -3.32 -13.08 8.92
CA ARG A 99 -2.93 -14.38 8.36
C ARG A 99 -3.20 -15.50 9.36
N GLU A 100 -2.83 -15.31 10.63
CA GLU A 100 -3.07 -16.27 11.71
C GLU A 100 -4.56 -16.57 11.88
N LYS A 101 -5.40 -15.54 11.95
CA LYS A 101 -6.86 -15.72 12.06
C LYS A 101 -7.44 -16.46 10.85
N ARG A 102 -6.90 -16.23 9.66
CA ARG A 102 -7.32 -16.95 8.44
C ARG A 102 -6.84 -18.39 8.43
N SER A 103 -5.64 -18.71 8.93
CA SER A 103 -5.19 -20.11 9.06
C SER A 103 -6.02 -20.89 10.08
N GLU A 104 -6.47 -20.22 11.14
CA GLU A 104 -7.42 -20.78 12.11
C GLU A 104 -8.86 -20.88 11.58
N LYS A 105 -9.11 -20.53 10.31
CA LYS A 105 -10.44 -20.54 9.67
C LYS A 105 -11.44 -19.58 10.34
N HIS A 106 -10.96 -18.54 11.03
CA HIS A 106 -11.79 -17.47 11.55
C HIS A 106 -12.11 -16.44 10.45
N ARG A 107 -13.36 -15.99 10.41
CA ARG A 107 -13.78 -14.92 9.50
C ARG A 107 -13.24 -13.57 9.98
N VAL A 108 -12.33 -13.00 9.20
CA VAL A 108 -11.80 -11.65 9.46
C VAL A 108 -12.58 -10.61 8.68
N SER A 109 -13.44 -9.85 9.36
CA SER A 109 -14.21 -8.76 8.74
C SER A 109 -13.39 -7.47 8.63
N ARG A 110 -13.78 -6.57 7.70
CA ARG A 110 -13.15 -5.24 7.56
C ARG A 110 -13.20 -4.42 8.85
N ARG A 111 -14.36 -4.41 9.52
CA ARG A 111 -14.54 -3.71 10.80
C ARG A 111 -13.63 -4.29 11.88
N LEU A 112 -13.48 -5.61 11.90
CA LEU A 112 -12.60 -6.29 12.85
C LEU A 112 -11.13 -5.89 12.64
N ILE A 113 -10.67 -5.79 11.40
CA ILE A 113 -9.32 -5.29 11.08
C ILE A 113 -9.14 -3.86 11.58
N GLN A 114 -10.12 -2.98 11.37
CA GLN A 114 -10.04 -1.59 11.86
C GLN A 114 -9.96 -1.53 13.38
N GLN A 115 -10.80 -2.29 14.09
CA GLN A 115 -10.76 -2.37 15.54
C GLN A 115 -9.42 -2.90 16.05
N GLN A 116 -8.87 -3.93 15.40
CA GLN A 116 -7.58 -4.48 15.77
C GLN A 116 -6.45 -3.49 15.51
N ALA A 117 -6.51 -2.74 14.41
CA ALA A 117 -5.54 -1.71 14.09
C ALA A 117 -5.52 -0.58 15.14
N LEU A 118 -6.69 -0.20 15.67
CA LEU A 118 -6.79 0.78 16.76
C LEU A 118 -6.19 0.25 18.06
N LYS A 119 -6.32 -1.05 18.34
CA LYS A 119 -5.74 -1.68 19.53
C LYS A 119 -4.22 -1.80 19.46
N PHE A 120 -3.68 -2.05 18.27
CA PHE A 120 -2.24 -2.15 18.05
C PHE A 120 -1.56 -0.78 17.94
N PHE A 121 -2.33 0.28 17.76
CA PHE A 121 -1.78 1.62 17.69
C PHE A 121 -1.28 2.09 19.06
N VAL A 122 -0.01 2.46 19.11
CA VAL A 122 0.62 3.12 20.28
C VAL A 122 0.75 4.61 19.96
N PRO A 123 0.00 5.50 20.65
CA PRO A 123 0.13 6.93 20.46
C PRO A 123 1.55 7.41 20.75
N THR A 124 2.06 8.31 19.91
CA THR A 124 3.36 8.98 20.10
C THR A 124 3.12 10.49 20.13
N GLU A 125 4.02 11.28 20.73
CA GLU A 125 3.88 12.75 20.79
C GLU A 125 3.65 13.40 19.42
N GLU A 126 4.27 12.87 18.37
CA GLU A 126 4.12 13.36 16.99
C GLU A 126 2.79 12.97 16.33
N GLU A 127 2.18 11.86 16.76
CA GLU A 127 0.96 11.31 16.19
C GLU A 127 0.06 10.75 17.30
N PRO A 128 -0.78 11.60 17.91
CA PRO A 128 -1.60 11.22 19.05
C PRO A 128 -2.83 10.38 18.67
N ASP A 129 -3.26 10.41 17.40
CA ASP A 129 -4.50 9.76 16.95
C ASP A 129 -4.32 9.02 15.62
N PHE A 130 -4.85 7.80 15.57
CA PHE A 130 -4.94 6.96 14.38
C PHE A 130 -6.39 6.54 14.16
N LYS A 131 -6.98 6.96 13.04
CA LYS A 131 -8.43 6.80 12.78
C LYS A 131 -8.83 5.50 12.10
N ALA A 132 -7.88 4.61 11.76
CA ALA A 132 -8.12 3.37 11.00
C ALA A 132 -9.14 3.52 9.83
N SER A 133 -9.03 4.62 9.08
CA SER A 133 -10.06 5.03 8.10
C SER A 133 -10.29 3.97 7.00
N ILE A 134 -11.45 4.06 6.33
CA ILE A 134 -11.80 3.16 5.21
C ILE A 134 -10.72 3.20 4.12
N GLY A 135 -10.22 4.38 3.78
CA GLY A 135 -9.16 4.54 2.76
C GLY A 135 -7.82 3.94 3.20
N TRP A 136 -7.49 4.03 4.49
CA TRP A 136 -6.32 3.33 5.04
C TRP A 136 -6.48 1.82 4.94
N LEU A 137 -7.64 1.29 5.35
CA LEU A 137 -7.93 -0.15 5.28
C LEU A 137 -7.85 -0.69 3.85
N GLN A 138 -8.43 0.01 2.88
CA GLN A 138 -8.36 -0.39 1.46
C GLN A 138 -6.91 -0.51 0.98
N LYS A 139 -6.06 0.45 1.36
CA LYS A 139 -4.64 0.41 1.03
C LYS A 139 -3.92 -0.73 1.74
N PHE A 140 -4.20 -0.96 3.03
CA PHE A 140 -3.68 -2.11 3.79
C PHE A 140 -4.01 -3.43 3.10
N MET A 141 -5.29 -3.64 2.75
CA MET A 141 -5.73 -4.86 2.06
C MET A 141 -5.04 -5.02 0.70
N LYS A 142 -4.86 -3.93 -0.06
CA LYS A 142 -4.17 -3.95 -1.35
C LYS A 142 -2.68 -4.26 -1.20
N ARG A 143 -2.00 -3.71 -0.18
CA ARG A 143 -0.58 -3.94 0.07
C ARG A 143 -0.29 -5.40 0.40
N HIS A 144 -1.12 -6.01 1.25
CA HIS A 144 -0.94 -7.39 1.72
C HIS A 144 -1.69 -8.43 0.88
N ASN A 145 -2.31 -8.02 -0.23
CA ASN A 145 -3.10 -8.89 -1.11
C ASN A 145 -4.25 -9.64 -0.41
N PHE A 146 -4.85 -9.05 0.61
CA PHE A 146 -5.97 -9.67 1.32
C PHE A 146 -7.27 -9.60 0.51
N ARG A 147 -7.78 -10.77 0.11
CA ARG A 147 -9.09 -10.90 -0.54
C ARG A 147 -10.23 -10.91 0.49
N VAL A 148 -11.39 -10.37 0.10
CA VAL A 148 -12.61 -10.32 0.93
C VAL A 148 -13.45 -11.59 0.81
N ARG A 149 -13.43 -12.24 -0.37
CA ARG A 149 -14.42 -13.25 -0.78
C ARG A 149 -13.99 -14.71 -0.61
N VAL A 150 -12.95 -14.99 0.19
CA VAL A 150 -12.61 -16.39 0.45
C VAL A 150 -13.44 -16.85 1.65
N PRO A 151 -14.43 -17.76 1.47
CA PRO A 151 -15.12 -18.36 2.60
C PRO A 151 -14.06 -19.07 3.44
N THR A 152 -13.77 -18.49 4.60
CA THR A 152 -12.76 -18.98 5.54
C THR A 152 -13.39 -19.78 6.66
N THR A 153 -14.71 -19.67 6.82
CA THR A 153 -15.51 -20.37 7.82
C THR A 153 -15.63 -21.85 7.47
N VAL A 154 -15.12 -22.71 8.34
CA VAL A 154 -15.59 -24.09 8.44
C VAL A 154 -16.87 -24.04 9.28
N CYS A 155 -18.02 -24.23 8.63
CA CYS A 155 -19.31 -24.00 9.26
C CYS A 155 -19.66 -24.99 10.38
N GLN A 156 -19.05 -26.18 10.39
CA GLN A 156 -19.22 -27.17 11.46
C GLN A 156 -17.91 -27.97 11.58
N LYS A 157 -17.31 -28.01 12.78
CA LYS A 157 -16.37 -29.08 13.12
C LYS A 157 -17.21 -30.30 13.50
N GLU A 158 -16.77 -31.49 13.13
CA GLU A 158 -17.41 -32.71 13.61
C GLU A 158 -17.43 -32.68 15.15
N PRO A 159 -18.59 -32.90 15.79
CA PRO A 159 -18.67 -33.06 17.23
C PRO A 159 -17.71 -34.16 17.68
N GLU A 160 -17.09 -34.04 18.85
CA GLU A 160 -16.19 -35.09 19.39
C GLU A 160 -16.87 -36.46 19.46
N GLN A 161 -18.19 -36.48 19.60
CA GLN A 161 -19.00 -37.68 19.68
C GLN A 161 -19.56 -38.15 18.32
N TYR A 162 -19.22 -37.51 17.20
CA TYR A 162 -19.77 -37.83 15.87
C TYR A 162 -19.60 -39.30 15.49
N VAL A 163 -18.40 -39.83 15.72
CA VAL A 163 -18.08 -41.25 15.50
C VAL A 163 -18.95 -42.16 16.37
N ASN A 164 -19.12 -41.82 17.65
CA ASN A 164 -19.92 -42.62 18.58
C ASN A 164 -21.41 -42.64 18.19
N VAL A 165 -21.95 -41.48 17.76
CA VAL A 165 -23.34 -41.38 17.28
C VAL A 165 -23.52 -42.21 16.00
N LEU A 166 -22.57 -42.17 15.06
CA LEU A 166 -22.59 -42.98 13.84
C LEU A 166 -22.54 -44.48 14.15
N VAL A 167 -21.61 -44.90 15.02
CA VAL A 167 -21.47 -46.31 15.43
C VAL A 167 -22.76 -46.79 16.10
N ASN A 168 -23.30 -46.02 17.05
CA ASN A 168 -24.56 -46.35 17.73
C ASN A 168 -25.72 -46.48 16.74
N PHE A 169 -25.81 -45.59 15.75
CA PHE A 169 -26.85 -45.66 14.72
C PHE A 169 -26.69 -46.91 13.84
N VAL A 170 -25.47 -47.22 13.39
CA VAL A 170 -25.21 -48.43 12.58
C VAL A 170 -25.56 -49.70 13.37
N MET A 171 -25.15 -49.77 14.64
CA MET A 171 -25.47 -50.88 15.53
C MET A 171 -26.99 -51.03 15.74
N PHE A 172 -27.69 -49.92 15.94
CA PHE A 172 -29.15 -49.89 16.08
C PHE A 172 -29.86 -50.40 14.83
N ILE A 173 -29.43 -49.98 13.64
CA ILE A 173 -29.99 -50.45 12.36
C ILE A 173 -29.71 -51.95 12.16
N SER A 174 -28.51 -52.43 12.52
CA SER A 174 -28.19 -53.87 12.45
C SER A 174 -29.13 -54.71 13.30
N GLN A 175 -29.34 -54.30 14.56
CA GLN A 175 -30.26 -54.97 15.49
C GLN A 175 -31.72 -54.92 15.00
N LEU A 176 -32.14 -53.80 14.39
CA LEU A 176 -33.48 -53.70 13.80
C LEU A 176 -33.67 -54.65 12.62
N ARG A 177 -32.64 -54.85 11.78
CA ARG A 177 -32.69 -55.78 10.64
C ARG A 177 -32.79 -57.24 11.12
N GLU A 178 -32.00 -57.62 12.11
CA GLU A 178 -32.06 -58.96 12.71
C GLU A 178 -33.43 -59.25 13.33
N LYS A 179 -34.00 -58.28 14.08
CA LYS A 179 -35.31 -58.43 14.73
C LYS A 179 -36.46 -58.47 13.74
N LYS A 180 -36.40 -57.71 12.64
CA LYS A 180 -37.48 -57.64 11.65
C LYS A 180 -37.41 -58.72 10.56
N LYS A 181 -36.36 -59.58 10.54
CA LYS A 181 -36.16 -60.65 9.53
C LYS A 181 -36.63 -60.23 8.14
N PHE A 182 -35.89 -59.32 7.52
CA PHE A 182 -35.72 -59.32 6.07
C PHE A 182 -34.58 -60.26 5.71
#